data_AF-A0A9P0M0A6-F1
#
_entry.id   AF-A0A9P0M0A6-F1
#
_cell.length_a   1.000
_cell.length_b   1.000
_cell.length_c   1.000
_cell.angle_alpha   90.00
_cell.angle_beta   90.00
_cell.angle_gamma   90.00
#
_symmetry.space_group_name_H-M   'P 1'
#
loop_
_entity.id
_entity.type
_entity.pdbx_description
1 polymer ?
#
loop_
_entity_poly.entity_id
_entity_poly.type
_entity_poly.pdbx_seq_one_letter_code
_entity_poly.pdbx_strand_id
1 'polypeptide(L)'
;MWKCLGLGVVFLLFLENGECYRRGRKPTVYEHTYYEEEGNKFLCLVLGLCAYFPSSQTKSNMKVIYKWSYLEYEYNTETERRAAIDSEEFIPGKGTPIDVNVFYGHHPSEKKMFVTIPRFQKGVPFSVGTVTNRTRNGNPIIAPFPSWDWYRNVEACGPRRIVSVYRIAIDRCGRLWVLDNGVVLDKKVCQPQILAFDVRTGRLAYRHELSKDITTDVTLMVTIMADVRDSCDDVFIYSADCQGNTIYVTDVNNDVSWAAKDKTMYPWPPYGTYNILGQNEGSGSPQFCNIA
;
A
#
# COMPACT_ATOMS: atom_id res chain seq x y z
N MET A 1 -19.50 -10.17 30.31
CA MET A 1 -19.24 -10.77 28.98
C MET A 1 -18.12 -9.94 28.35
N TRP A 2 -16.92 -10.48 28.28
CA TRP A 2 -15.71 -9.72 27.93
C TRP A 2 -15.65 -9.47 26.41
N LYS A 3 -15.58 -8.20 26.01
CA LYS A 3 -15.25 -7.81 24.63
C LYS A 3 -13.73 -7.92 24.45
N CYS A 4 -13.29 -8.78 23.53
CA CYS A 4 -11.91 -8.79 23.06
C CYS A 4 -11.67 -7.52 22.23
N LEU A 5 -10.91 -6.57 22.79
CA LEU A 5 -10.27 -5.50 22.05
C LEU A 5 -9.05 -6.10 21.35
N GLY A 6 -9.19 -6.42 20.07
CA GLY A 6 -8.07 -6.85 19.23
C GLY A 6 -7.13 -5.68 18.98
N LEU A 7 -6.02 -5.62 19.72
CA LEU A 7 -4.85 -4.81 19.39
C LEU A 7 -4.10 -5.53 18.27
N GLY A 8 -4.44 -5.22 17.02
CA GLY A 8 -3.64 -5.62 15.86
C GLY A 8 -2.34 -4.83 15.84
N VAL A 9 -1.21 -5.49 16.14
CA VAL A 9 0.12 -4.89 15.95
C VAL A 9 0.49 -5.03 14.48
N VAL A 10 0.72 -3.89 13.81
CA VAL A 10 1.20 -3.89 12.42
C VAL A 10 2.72 -3.99 12.43
N PHE A 11 3.26 -5.06 11.84
CA PHE A 11 4.70 -5.27 11.65
C PHE A 11 5.10 -4.89 10.22
N LEU A 12 6.12 -4.04 10.09
CA LEU A 12 6.76 -3.71 8.83
C LEU A 12 8.20 -4.25 8.85
N LEU A 13 8.47 -5.24 8.00
CA LEU A 13 9.73 -6.00 7.95
C LEU A 13 10.50 -5.66 6.67
N PHE A 14 11.82 -5.50 6.77
CA PHE A 14 12.71 -5.24 5.62
C PHE A 14 13.95 -6.15 5.63
N LEU A 15 14.50 -6.43 4.44
CA LEU A 15 15.81 -7.06 4.24
C LEU A 15 16.89 -5.96 4.14
N GLU A 16 17.88 -6.00 5.04
CA GLU A 16 19.15 -5.29 4.86
C GLU A 16 19.94 -6.07 3.81
N ASN A 17 19.90 -5.64 2.53
CA ASN A 17 21.00 -5.67 1.54
C ASN A 17 20.45 -5.32 0.15
N GLY A 18 20.74 -4.10 -0.30
CA GLY A 18 20.38 -3.61 -1.63
C GLY A 18 21.35 -4.11 -2.71
N GLU A 19 21.08 -5.27 -3.29
CA GLU A 19 21.72 -5.67 -4.55
C GLU A 19 20.81 -5.34 -5.75
N CYS A 20 21.31 -4.51 -6.66
CA CYS A 20 20.68 -4.19 -7.93
C CYS A 20 20.53 -5.46 -8.80
N TYR A 21 19.36 -5.60 -9.44
CA TYR A 21 19.05 -6.65 -10.41
C TYR A 21 20.03 -6.63 -11.60
N ARG A 22 20.87 -7.68 -11.73
CA ARG A 22 21.66 -7.94 -12.94
C ARG A 22 20.85 -8.79 -13.94
N ARG A 23 20.66 -8.25 -15.14
CA ARG A 23 20.03 -8.92 -16.30
C ARG A 23 20.74 -10.25 -16.61
N GLY A 24 20.02 -11.37 -16.60
CA GLY A 24 20.51 -12.65 -17.15
C GLY A 24 20.38 -13.92 -16.29
N ARG A 25 19.89 -13.85 -15.04
CA ARG A 25 19.49 -15.07 -14.30
C ARG A 25 17.98 -15.24 -14.33
N LYS A 26 17.52 -16.40 -14.82
CA LYS A 26 16.12 -16.82 -14.65
C LYS A 26 15.79 -16.76 -13.15
N PRO A 27 14.68 -16.14 -12.73
CA PRO A 27 14.23 -16.26 -11.36
C PRO A 27 13.95 -17.73 -11.08
N THR A 28 14.66 -18.32 -10.11
CA THR A 28 14.24 -19.58 -9.50
C THR A 28 12.97 -19.25 -8.73
N VAL A 29 11.82 -19.55 -9.33
CA VAL A 29 10.54 -19.57 -8.62
C VAL A 29 10.63 -20.73 -7.64
N TYR A 30 10.78 -20.42 -6.36
CA TYR A 30 10.55 -21.42 -5.31
C TYR A 30 9.03 -21.55 -5.18
N GLU A 31 8.47 -22.47 -5.96
CA GLU A 31 7.10 -22.92 -5.80
C GLU A 31 7.05 -23.76 -4.51
N HIS A 32 6.67 -23.12 -3.41
CA HIS A 32 6.39 -23.83 -2.17
C HIS A 32 4.98 -24.42 -2.27
N THR A 33 4.88 -25.64 -2.80
CA THR A 33 3.71 -26.50 -2.63
C THR A 33 3.61 -26.87 -1.15
N TYR A 34 2.61 -26.33 -0.47
CA TYR A 34 2.18 -26.86 0.83
C TYR A 34 1.48 -28.19 0.56
N TYR A 35 2.20 -29.30 0.71
CA TYR A 35 1.57 -30.59 0.91
C TYR A 35 1.10 -30.65 2.36
N GLU A 36 -0.21 -30.51 2.57
CA GLU A 36 -0.82 -30.99 3.81
C GLU A 36 -0.84 -32.52 3.71
N GLU A 37 0.24 -33.17 4.13
CA GLU A 37 0.26 -34.63 4.25
C GLU A 37 -0.66 -35.02 5.41
N GLU A 38 -1.93 -35.29 5.11
CA GLU A 38 -2.82 -36.11 5.95
C GLU A 38 -2.41 -37.61 5.96
N GLY A 39 -1.15 -37.91 5.66
CA GLY A 39 -0.61 -39.26 5.68
C GLY A 39 0.13 -39.55 7.00
N ASN A 40 -0.17 -40.71 7.60
CA ASN A 40 0.69 -41.42 8.55
C ASN A 40 0.58 -41.13 10.05
N LYS A 41 -0.63 -40.91 10.58
CA LYS A 41 -0.88 -41.19 12.02
C LYS A 41 -0.95 -42.70 12.33
N PHE A 42 -1.25 -43.54 11.32
CA PHE A 42 -1.41 -44.99 11.52
C PHE A 42 -0.09 -45.78 11.52
N LEU A 43 1.00 -45.26 10.95
CA LEU A 43 2.28 -45.99 10.84
C LEU A 43 3.12 -45.92 12.12
N CYS A 44 2.92 -44.90 12.97
CA CYS A 44 3.66 -44.72 14.23
C CYS A 44 3.36 -45.80 15.30
N LEU A 45 2.24 -46.51 15.19
CA LEU A 45 1.81 -47.49 16.20
C LEU A 45 2.44 -48.89 16.02
N VAL A 46 2.99 -49.22 14.84
CA VAL A 46 3.39 -50.61 14.54
C VAL A 46 4.90 -50.85 14.59
N LEU A 47 5.75 -49.82 14.44
CA LEU A 47 7.21 -50.02 14.30
C LEU A 47 8.10 -49.28 15.31
N GLY A 48 7.54 -48.56 16.29
CA GLY A 48 8.33 -47.97 17.39
C GLY A 48 9.44 -46.99 16.97
N LEU A 49 9.41 -46.48 15.74
CA LEU A 49 10.38 -45.52 15.21
C LEU A 49 9.70 -44.16 15.05
N CYS A 50 9.57 -43.43 16.15
CA CYS A 50 9.32 -41.99 16.10
C CYS A 50 10.60 -41.30 15.64
N ALA A 51 10.84 -41.22 14.34
CA ALA A 51 11.82 -40.30 13.79
C ALA A 51 11.34 -38.88 14.12
N TYR A 52 11.98 -38.25 15.10
CA TYR A 52 11.80 -36.83 15.39
C TYR A 52 12.33 -36.09 14.16
N PHE A 53 11.45 -35.69 13.23
CA PHE A 53 11.81 -34.72 12.21
C PHE A 53 11.82 -33.35 12.91
N PRO A 54 12.98 -32.75 13.20
CA PRO A 54 13.00 -31.38 13.68
C PRO A 54 12.35 -30.53 12.59
N SER A 55 11.22 -29.92 12.90
CA SER A 55 10.66 -28.89 12.04
C SER A 55 11.69 -27.77 11.96
N SER A 56 12.29 -27.61 10.79
CA SER A 56 13.17 -26.47 10.53
C SER A 56 12.28 -25.23 10.47
N GLN A 57 12.07 -24.59 11.62
CA GLN A 57 11.58 -23.22 11.62
C GLN A 57 12.70 -22.37 11.06
N THR A 58 12.62 -22.03 9.77
CA THR A 58 13.51 -21.07 9.15
C THR A 58 13.39 -19.75 9.91
N LYS A 59 14.41 -19.43 10.71
CA LYS A 59 14.50 -18.17 11.44
C LYS A 59 14.62 -17.07 10.39
N SER A 60 13.56 -16.27 10.26
CA SER A 60 13.55 -15.12 9.36
C SER A 60 14.69 -14.17 9.72
N ASN A 61 15.49 -13.77 8.73
CA ASN A 61 16.51 -12.73 8.86
C ASN A 61 15.91 -11.31 8.77
N MET A 62 14.58 -11.16 8.85
CA MET A 62 13.93 -9.86 8.80
C MET A 62 14.11 -9.10 10.11
N LYS A 63 14.54 -7.86 10.00
CA LYS A 63 14.67 -6.93 11.13
C LYS A 63 13.47 -5.99 11.16
N VAL A 64 12.86 -5.84 12.33
CA VAL A 64 11.82 -4.84 12.56
C VAL A 64 12.49 -3.47 12.58
N ILE A 65 12.16 -2.63 11.60
CA ILE A 65 12.66 -1.24 11.54
C ILE A 65 11.71 -0.29 12.26
N TYR A 66 10.40 -0.45 12.03
CA TYR A 66 9.36 0.28 12.74
C TYR A 66 8.21 -0.66 13.11
N LYS A 67 7.49 -0.31 14.18
CA LYS A 67 6.31 -1.05 14.64
C LYS A 67 5.29 -0.08 15.23
N TRP A 68 4.02 -0.39 15.05
CA TRP A 68 2.90 0.36 15.62
C TRP A 68 1.95 -0.57 16.36
N SER A 69 1.56 -0.19 17.57
CA SER A 69 0.36 -0.70 18.21
C SER A 69 -0.90 -0.02 17.66
N TYR A 70 -0.75 1.24 17.22
CA TYR A 70 -1.72 1.99 16.42
C TYR A 70 -0.97 3.10 15.67
N LEU A 71 -1.49 3.51 14.51
CA LEU A 71 -0.91 4.61 13.76
C LEU A 71 -1.06 5.94 14.51
N GLU A 72 0.01 6.73 14.52
CA GLU A 72 0.03 8.07 15.10
C GLU A 72 0.45 9.09 14.05
N TYR A 73 -0.23 10.24 14.05
CA TYR A 73 -0.11 11.26 13.01
C TYR A 73 0.47 12.56 13.59
N GLU A 74 1.25 13.27 12.78
CA GLU A 74 1.86 14.54 13.14
C GLU A 74 0.86 15.69 13.04
N TYR A 75 0.56 16.34 14.17
CA TYR A 75 -0.17 17.62 14.21
C TYR A 75 0.77 18.74 14.66
N ASN A 76 0.47 20.00 14.31
CA ASN A 76 1.32 21.12 14.73
C ASN A 76 1.21 21.35 16.24
N THR A 77 0.02 21.11 16.80
CA THR A 77 -0.24 21.27 18.24
C THR A 77 -1.06 20.13 18.82
N GLU A 78 -0.96 19.93 20.14
CA GLU A 78 -1.84 19.00 20.86
C GLU A 78 -3.31 19.37 20.77
N THR A 79 -3.62 20.67 20.68
CA THR A 79 -4.98 21.17 20.54
C THR A 79 -5.59 20.75 19.21
N GLU A 80 -4.84 20.90 18.10
CA GLU A 80 -5.27 20.42 16.79
C GLU A 80 -5.48 18.90 16.79
N ARG A 81 -4.56 18.15 17.41
CA ARG A 81 -4.71 16.69 17.53
C ARG A 81 -5.96 16.30 18.31
N ARG A 82 -6.22 16.97 19.45
CA ARG A 82 -7.42 16.71 20.26
C ARG A 82 -8.68 17.06 19.48
N ALA A 83 -8.71 18.20 18.81
CA ALA A 83 -9.84 18.59 17.97
C ALA A 83 -10.11 17.55 16.86
N ALA A 84 -9.07 17.01 16.22
CA ALA A 84 -9.22 15.95 15.22
C ALA A 84 -9.74 14.62 15.80
N ILE A 85 -9.44 14.33 17.07
CA ILE A 85 -10.01 13.17 17.78
C ILE A 85 -11.47 13.43 18.13
N ASP A 86 -11.77 14.60 18.70
CA ASP A 86 -13.11 15.00 19.10
C ASP A 86 -14.08 15.08 17.89
N SER A 87 -13.56 15.42 16.71
CA SER A 87 -14.30 15.46 15.44
C SER A 87 -14.35 14.11 14.69
N GLU A 88 -13.70 13.07 15.20
CA GLU A 88 -13.51 11.76 14.54
C GLU A 88 -12.75 11.80 13.20
N GLU A 89 -12.10 12.93 12.85
CA GLU A 89 -11.17 13.00 11.72
C GLU A 89 -9.96 12.06 11.93
N PHE A 90 -9.55 11.91 13.18
CA PHE A 90 -8.57 10.92 13.62
C PHE A 90 -9.17 10.02 14.70
N ILE A 91 -9.28 8.73 14.41
CA ILE A 91 -9.70 7.72 15.38
C ILE A 91 -8.50 6.79 15.65
N PRO A 92 -7.85 6.89 16.82
CA PRO A 92 -6.70 6.03 17.15
C PRO A 92 -7.01 4.55 16.99
N GLY A 93 -6.09 3.81 16.37
CA GLY A 93 -6.23 2.37 16.13
C GLY A 93 -7.14 1.99 14.96
N LYS A 94 -7.73 2.97 14.24
CA LYS A 94 -8.48 2.69 13.03
C LYS A 94 -7.58 2.60 11.81
N GLY A 95 -6.75 3.60 11.51
CA GLY A 95 -5.99 3.64 10.26
C GLY A 95 -5.24 2.34 9.94
N THR A 96 -5.46 1.81 8.74
CA THR A 96 -4.83 0.58 8.23
C THR A 96 -3.84 0.95 7.14
N PRO A 97 -2.53 0.76 7.36
CA PRO A 97 -1.54 1.03 6.33
C PRO A 97 -1.57 -0.08 5.26
N ILE A 98 -1.44 0.28 3.98
CA ILE A 98 -1.53 -0.68 2.86
C ILE A 98 -0.22 -0.82 2.10
N ASP A 99 0.53 0.27 1.91
CA ASP A 99 1.78 0.26 1.17
C ASP A 99 2.88 1.01 1.92
N VAL A 100 4.12 0.60 1.65
CA VAL A 100 5.33 1.26 2.11
C VAL A 100 6.35 1.33 1.00
N ASN A 101 7.03 2.46 0.90
CA ASN A 101 8.11 2.62 -0.06
C ASN A 101 9.24 3.45 0.54
N VAL A 102 10.48 3.14 0.20
CA VAL A 102 11.66 3.79 0.79
C VAL A 102 12.43 4.51 -0.29
N PHE A 103 12.51 5.84 -0.15
CA PHE A 103 13.50 6.62 -0.86
C PHE A 103 14.79 6.64 -0.04
N TYR A 104 15.88 6.13 -0.58
CA TYR A 104 17.18 6.15 0.11
C TYR A 104 17.94 7.47 -0.08
N GLY A 105 17.72 8.15 -1.20
CA GLY A 105 18.47 9.35 -1.60
C GLY A 105 19.97 9.07 -1.82
N HIS A 106 20.74 10.13 -2.00
CA HIS A 106 22.22 10.02 -2.07
C HIS A 106 22.87 10.19 -0.70
N HIS A 107 22.19 10.91 0.20
CA HIS A 107 22.65 11.15 1.57
C HIS A 107 21.69 10.51 2.57
N PRO A 108 22.17 9.95 3.70
CA PRO A 108 21.30 9.35 4.72
C PRO A 108 20.22 10.30 5.25
N SER A 109 20.46 11.61 5.25
CA SER A 109 19.50 12.64 5.64
C SER A 109 18.33 12.80 4.66
N GLU A 110 18.46 12.30 3.42
CA GLU A 110 17.39 12.30 2.42
C GLU A 110 16.49 11.08 2.54
N LYS A 111 16.85 10.09 3.35
CA LYS A 111 16.07 8.86 3.48
C LYS A 111 14.66 9.17 3.96
N LYS A 112 13.65 8.72 3.21
CA LYS A 112 12.23 8.83 3.57
C LYS A 112 11.59 7.45 3.46
N MET A 113 10.88 7.05 4.51
CA MET A 113 9.98 5.90 4.47
C MET A 113 8.56 6.41 4.33
N PHE A 114 7.95 6.15 3.19
CA PHE A 114 6.55 6.47 2.93
C PHE A 114 5.65 5.36 3.44
N VAL A 115 4.47 5.76 3.91
CA VAL A 115 3.37 4.87 4.29
C VAL A 115 2.09 5.44 3.67
N THR A 116 1.27 4.57 3.10
CA THR A 116 -0.07 4.92 2.63
C THR A 116 -1.13 4.40 3.59
N ILE A 117 -2.16 5.21 3.82
CA ILE A 117 -3.33 4.89 4.64
C ILE A 117 -4.57 5.30 3.85
N PRO A 118 -5.15 4.44 3.01
CA PRO A 118 -6.33 4.79 2.23
C PRO A 118 -7.56 5.05 3.12
N ARG A 119 -8.43 5.95 2.67
CA ARG A 119 -9.64 6.36 3.40
C ARG A 119 -10.84 5.43 3.18
N PHE A 120 -10.63 4.11 3.10
CA PHE A 120 -11.73 3.13 3.06
C PHE A 120 -12.45 2.97 4.41
N GLN A 121 -11.99 3.70 5.42
CA GLN A 121 -12.55 3.74 6.77
C GLN A 121 -12.40 5.14 7.37
N LYS A 122 -13.22 5.46 8.38
CA LYS A 122 -13.15 6.73 9.12
C LYS A 122 -11.89 6.83 9.99
N GLY A 123 -11.56 8.04 10.41
CA GLY A 123 -10.46 8.31 11.35
C GLY A 123 -9.07 8.33 10.73
N VAL A 124 -8.99 8.59 9.41
CA VAL A 124 -7.74 8.68 8.65
C VAL A 124 -7.53 10.14 8.21
N PRO A 125 -6.69 10.92 8.93
CA PRO A 125 -6.57 12.35 8.67
C PRO A 125 -5.87 12.66 7.34
N PHE A 126 -4.85 11.89 6.97
CA PHE A 126 -4.19 11.99 5.68
C PHE A 126 -3.84 10.61 5.11
N SER A 127 -3.70 10.52 3.79
CA SER A 127 -3.57 9.23 3.10
C SER A 127 -2.13 8.86 2.70
N VAL A 128 -1.21 9.82 2.58
CA VAL A 128 0.21 9.54 2.34
C VAL A 128 1.05 10.31 3.33
N GLY A 129 2.02 9.65 3.95
CA GLY A 129 2.94 10.29 4.87
C GLY A 129 4.31 9.65 4.91
N THR A 130 5.19 10.27 5.68
CA THR A 130 6.55 9.81 5.94
C THR A 130 6.75 9.50 7.42
N VAL A 131 7.40 8.39 7.72
CA VAL A 131 7.72 8.00 9.10
C VAL A 131 8.82 8.92 9.63
N THR A 132 8.57 9.56 10.77
CA THR A 132 9.54 10.43 11.44
C THR A 132 10.36 9.66 12.47
N ASN A 133 11.44 10.27 12.98
CA ASN A 133 12.21 9.73 14.10
C ASN A 133 11.57 10.00 15.48
N ARG A 134 10.38 10.61 15.51
CA ARG A 134 9.68 10.95 16.75
C ARG A 134 8.65 9.87 17.07
N THR A 135 8.35 9.71 18.35
CA THR A 135 7.37 8.72 18.81
C THR A 135 6.40 9.32 19.80
N ARG A 136 5.18 8.78 19.86
CA ARG A 136 4.20 9.03 20.92
C ARG A 136 3.73 7.70 21.48
N ASN A 137 3.83 7.53 22.80
CA ASN A 137 3.47 6.27 23.47
C ASN A 137 4.15 5.03 22.84
N GLY A 138 5.39 5.20 22.36
CA GLY A 138 6.15 4.14 21.67
C GLY A 138 5.78 3.91 20.21
N ASN A 139 4.76 4.58 19.66
CA ASN A 139 4.40 4.52 18.25
C ASN A 139 5.16 5.59 17.45
N PRO A 140 5.86 5.24 16.36
CA PRO A 140 6.45 6.23 15.45
C PRO A 140 5.39 7.18 14.88
N ILE A 141 5.71 8.46 14.81
CA ILE A 141 4.81 9.49 14.26
C ILE A 141 4.98 9.56 12.75
N ILE A 142 3.87 9.59 12.01
CA ILE A 142 3.83 9.78 10.56
C ILE A 142 3.52 11.24 10.26
N ALA A 143 4.34 11.90 9.46
CA ALA A 143 4.13 13.26 8.96
C ALA A 143 3.42 13.24 7.60
N PRO A 144 2.44 14.13 7.33
CA PRO A 144 1.76 14.17 6.04
C PRO A 144 2.73 14.53 4.93
N PHE A 145 2.61 13.87 3.78
CA PHE A 145 3.39 14.21 2.59
C PHE A 145 2.49 14.73 1.45
N PRO A 146 2.89 15.80 0.74
CA PRO A 146 4.04 16.66 1.05
C PRO A 146 3.74 17.61 2.22
N SER A 147 2.47 17.87 2.53
CA SER A 147 2.05 18.70 3.67
C SER A 147 0.55 18.53 3.97
N TRP A 148 0.11 18.95 5.16
CA TRP A 148 -1.30 18.97 5.58
C TRP A 148 -2.26 19.61 4.58
N ASP A 149 -1.79 20.64 3.92
CA ASP A 149 -2.55 21.39 2.93
C ASP A 149 -3.13 20.56 1.76
N TRP A 150 -2.54 19.41 1.43
CA TRP A 150 -3.05 18.50 0.40
C TRP A 150 -4.24 17.65 0.85
N TYR A 151 -4.54 17.68 2.16
CA TYR A 151 -5.56 16.85 2.80
C TYR A 151 -6.73 17.67 3.32
N ARG A 152 -6.72 19.00 3.14
CA ARG A 152 -7.82 19.89 3.52
C ARG A 152 -8.86 19.94 2.42
N ASN A 153 -10.14 19.87 2.79
CA ASN A 153 -11.30 20.03 1.88
C ASN A 153 -11.21 19.14 0.62
N VAL A 154 -10.74 17.90 0.78
CA VAL A 154 -10.45 16.99 -0.35
C VAL A 154 -11.67 16.68 -1.22
N GLU A 155 -12.86 16.70 -0.64
CA GLU A 155 -14.13 16.47 -1.34
C GLU A 155 -14.54 17.62 -2.26
N ALA A 156 -13.92 18.81 -2.13
CA ALA A 156 -14.12 19.91 -3.07
C ALA A 156 -13.41 19.68 -4.41
N CYS A 157 -12.65 18.59 -4.54
CA CYS A 157 -11.94 18.19 -5.75
C CYS A 157 -11.02 19.27 -6.35
N GLY A 158 -10.44 20.12 -5.50
CA GLY A 158 -9.52 21.19 -5.92
C GLY A 158 -8.20 20.67 -6.52
N PRO A 159 -7.40 21.56 -7.14
CA PRO A 159 -6.17 21.19 -7.86
C PRO A 159 -5.07 20.64 -6.94
N ARG A 160 -5.13 20.97 -5.65
CA ARG A 160 -4.19 20.52 -4.61
C ARG A 160 -4.91 19.60 -3.64
N ARG A 161 -5.08 18.34 -4.02
CA ARG A 161 -5.80 17.33 -3.23
C ARG A 161 -5.12 15.96 -3.30
N ILE A 162 -5.17 15.24 -2.19
CA ILE A 162 -4.95 13.79 -2.11
C ILE A 162 -6.11 13.22 -1.28
N VAL A 163 -7.03 12.51 -1.92
CA VAL A 163 -8.22 11.94 -1.27
C VAL A 163 -7.88 10.61 -0.62
N SER A 164 -7.43 9.61 -1.38
CA SER A 164 -7.23 8.26 -0.87
C SER A 164 -6.28 7.47 -1.77
N VAL A 165 -5.21 6.96 -1.17
CA VAL A 165 -4.08 6.35 -1.86
C VAL A 165 -3.83 4.98 -1.27
N TYR A 166 -3.84 3.95 -2.13
CA TYR A 166 -3.54 2.58 -1.73
C TYR A 166 -2.06 2.28 -1.91
N ARG A 167 -1.53 2.46 -3.12
CA ARG A 167 -0.11 2.21 -3.44
C ARG A 167 0.57 3.42 -4.06
N ILE A 168 1.88 3.47 -3.90
CA ILE A 168 2.78 4.51 -4.41
C ILE A 168 3.96 3.87 -5.13
N ALA A 169 4.54 4.57 -6.09
CA ALA A 169 5.77 4.15 -6.75
C ALA A 169 6.84 5.23 -6.61
N ILE A 170 8.08 4.83 -6.33
CA ILE A 170 9.23 5.74 -6.37
C ILE A 170 10.06 5.33 -7.56
N ASP A 171 10.25 6.24 -8.50
CA ASP A 171 11.03 5.95 -9.70
C ASP A 171 12.53 6.27 -9.52
N ARG A 172 13.33 5.86 -10.50
CA ARG A 172 14.77 6.12 -10.50
C ARG A 172 15.16 7.60 -10.63
N CYS A 173 14.21 8.46 -10.97
CA CYS A 173 14.40 9.90 -11.09
C CYS A 173 14.16 10.63 -9.76
N GLY A 174 13.80 9.90 -8.70
CA GLY A 174 13.51 10.46 -7.39
C GLY A 174 12.14 11.13 -7.33
N ARG A 175 11.19 10.69 -8.15
CA ARG A 175 9.79 11.12 -8.08
C ARG A 175 8.95 10.09 -7.35
N LEU A 176 8.09 10.57 -6.46
CA LEU A 176 7.02 9.79 -5.84
C LEU A 176 5.76 9.93 -6.68
N TRP A 177 5.37 8.83 -7.30
CA TRP A 177 4.11 8.67 -8.00
C TRP A 177 3.02 8.23 -7.01
N VAL A 178 1.95 9.01 -6.97
CA VAL A 178 0.80 8.84 -6.08
C VAL A 178 -0.44 8.62 -6.92
N LEU A 179 -1.11 7.50 -6.69
CA LEU A 179 -2.40 7.17 -7.29
C LEU A 179 -3.51 7.52 -6.31
N ASP A 180 -4.11 8.69 -6.49
CA ASP A 180 -5.26 9.14 -5.71
C ASP A 180 -6.54 8.67 -6.39
N ASN A 181 -7.24 7.71 -5.79
CA ASN A 181 -8.42 7.10 -6.40
C ASN A 181 -9.71 7.94 -6.21
N GLY A 182 -9.67 9.00 -5.40
CA GLY A 182 -10.83 9.87 -5.21
C GLY A 182 -11.98 9.25 -4.40
N VAL A 183 -11.75 8.16 -3.67
CA VAL A 183 -12.78 7.43 -2.91
C VAL A 183 -12.62 7.65 -1.40
N VAL A 184 -13.71 7.99 -0.73
CA VAL A 184 -13.82 8.02 0.74
C VAL A 184 -14.88 7.00 1.15
N LEU A 185 -14.51 6.07 2.03
CA LEU A 185 -15.28 4.88 2.36
C LEU A 185 -15.60 4.09 1.09
N ASP A 186 -16.86 4.10 0.69
CA ASP A 186 -17.47 3.47 -0.48
C ASP A 186 -17.94 4.50 -1.52
N LYS A 187 -17.73 5.79 -1.29
CA LYS A 187 -18.19 6.88 -2.15
C LYS A 187 -17.06 7.46 -2.98
N LYS A 188 -17.22 7.43 -4.31
CA LYS A 188 -16.39 8.20 -5.24
C LYS A 188 -16.74 9.69 -5.13
N VAL A 189 -15.86 10.48 -4.50
CA VAL A 189 -16.06 11.92 -4.29
C VAL A 189 -15.40 12.76 -5.38
N CYS A 190 -14.28 12.28 -5.94
CA CYS A 190 -13.55 12.95 -7.01
C CYS A 190 -13.15 11.98 -8.13
N GLN A 191 -12.75 12.52 -9.28
CA GLN A 191 -12.09 11.69 -10.30
C GLN A 191 -10.74 11.18 -9.80
N PRO A 192 -10.32 9.97 -10.20
CA PRO A 192 -9.00 9.47 -9.90
C PRO A 192 -7.95 10.33 -10.62
N GLN A 193 -6.79 10.51 -9.98
CA GLN A 193 -5.69 11.27 -10.54
C GLN A 193 -4.35 10.63 -10.19
N ILE A 194 -3.37 10.89 -11.04
CA ILE A 194 -1.96 10.55 -10.86
C ILE A 194 -1.22 11.84 -10.52
N LEU A 195 -0.43 11.80 -9.46
CA LEU A 195 0.44 12.90 -9.06
C LEU A 195 1.88 12.40 -9.04
N ALA A 196 2.83 13.24 -9.46
CA ALA A 196 4.25 13.00 -9.22
C ALA A 196 4.81 14.14 -8.38
N PHE A 197 5.50 13.80 -7.30
CA PHE A 197 6.21 14.75 -6.46
C PHE A 197 7.71 14.50 -6.54
N ASP A 198 8.51 15.56 -6.64
CA ASP A 198 9.93 15.46 -6.30
C ASP A 198 10.05 15.05 -4.82
N VAL A 199 10.68 13.91 -4.55
CA VAL A 199 10.76 13.36 -3.19
C VAL A 199 11.53 14.26 -2.24
N ARG A 200 12.59 14.93 -2.73
CA ARG A 200 13.46 15.76 -1.91
C ARG A 200 12.77 17.05 -1.54
N THR A 201 12.18 17.73 -2.51
CA THR A 201 11.58 19.06 -2.31
C THR A 201 10.10 19.01 -1.95
N GLY A 202 9.42 17.87 -2.13
CA GLY A 202 7.97 17.74 -1.93
C GLY A 202 7.14 18.57 -2.92
N ARG A 203 7.74 19.03 -4.02
CA ARG A 203 7.07 19.88 -5.01
C ARG A 203 6.36 19.00 -6.03
N LEU A 204 5.16 19.39 -6.40
CA LEU A 204 4.42 18.73 -7.47
C LEU A 204 5.17 18.94 -8.79
N ALA A 205 5.51 17.85 -9.46
CA ALA A 205 6.15 17.81 -10.76
C ALA A 205 5.16 17.49 -11.88
N TYR A 206 4.14 16.67 -11.60
CA TYR A 206 3.14 16.25 -12.59
C TYR A 206 1.80 16.00 -11.93
N ARG A 207 0.72 16.27 -12.66
CA ARG A 207 -0.66 15.94 -12.28
C ARG A 207 -1.45 15.57 -13.53
N HIS A 208 -2.13 14.44 -13.48
CA HIS A 208 -3.06 13.99 -14.51
C HIS A 208 -4.33 13.47 -13.87
N GLU A 209 -5.47 14.09 -14.17
CA GLU A 209 -6.78 13.60 -13.73
C GLU A 209 -7.39 12.78 -14.86
N LEU A 210 -7.79 11.54 -14.56
CA LEU A 210 -8.33 10.65 -15.59
C LEU A 210 -9.73 11.09 -16.00
N SER A 211 -10.02 11.04 -17.30
CA SER A 211 -11.32 11.45 -17.83
C SER A 211 -12.45 10.54 -17.32
N LYS A 212 -13.63 11.14 -17.14
CA LYS A 212 -14.88 10.42 -16.91
C LYS A 212 -15.25 9.50 -18.08
N ASP A 213 -14.74 9.77 -19.29
CA ASP A 213 -15.05 8.97 -20.48
C ASP A 213 -14.41 7.58 -20.44
N ILE A 214 -13.32 7.43 -19.68
CA ILE A 214 -12.60 6.15 -19.55
C ILE A 214 -12.82 5.48 -18.20
N THR A 215 -13.31 6.21 -17.19
CA THR A 215 -13.58 5.65 -15.85
C THR A 215 -15.07 5.44 -15.60
N THR A 216 -15.41 4.59 -14.64
CA THR A 216 -16.81 4.32 -14.25
C THR A 216 -17.01 4.58 -12.76
N ASP A 217 -18.25 4.49 -12.28
CA ASP A 217 -18.55 4.63 -10.85
C ASP A 217 -17.98 3.49 -10.00
N VAL A 218 -17.76 2.31 -10.61
CA VAL A 218 -17.11 1.16 -9.96
C VAL A 218 -15.58 1.19 -10.05
N THR A 219 -14.99 2.19 -10.69
CA THR A 219 -13.53 2.25 -10.83
C THR A 219 -12.85 2.49 -9.49
N LEU A 220 -11.99 1.57 -9.08
CA LEU A 220 -11.16 1.66 -7.88
C LEU A 220 -9.72 1.28 -8.21
N MET A 221 -8.93 2.29 -8.58
CA MET A 221 -7.51 2.12 -8.87
C MET A 221 -6.72 1.96 -7.57
N VAL A 222 -6.03 0.83 -7.42
CA VAL A 222 -5.35 0.46 -6.16
C VAL A 222 -3.85 0.29 -6.31
N THR A 223 -3.35 -0.01 -7.52
CA THR A 223 -1.94 -0.26 -7.78
C THR A 223 -1.41 0.68 -8.84
N ILE A 224 -0.21 1.22 -8.62
CA ILE A 224 0.50 2.07 -9.58
C ILE A 224 1.88 1.46 -9.86
N MET A 225 2.30 1.52 -11.11
CA MET A 225 3.64 1.22 -11.55
C MET A 225 4.12 2.32 -12.49
N ALA A 226 5.34 2.82 -12.26
CA ALA A 226 5.99 3.77 -13.16
C ALA A 226 7.04 3.06 -14.02
N ASP A 227 6.81 3.04 -15.34
CA ASP A 227 7.78 2.62 -16.35
C ASP A 227 8.49 3.86 -16.89
N VAL A 228 9.68 4.13 -16.35
CA VAL A 228 10.57 5.18 -16.86
C VAL A 228 11.46 4.53 -17.92
N ARG A 229 11.42 5.02 -19.15
CA ARG A 229 12.07 4.36 -20.29
C ARG A 229 13.47 4.88 -20.55
N ASP A 230 13.69 5.74 -21.54
CA ASP A 230 15.03 6.22 -21.87
C ASP A 230 15.40 7.44 -21.02
N SER A 231 14.47 8.39 -20.85
CA SER A 231 14.67 9.61 -20.06
C SER A 231 13.72 9.66 -18.86
N CYS A 232 13.94 10.61 -17.95
CA CYS A 232 12.99 10.89 -16.88
C CYS A 232 11.69 11.52 -17.39
N ASP A 233 11.62 11.95 -18.65
CA ASP A 233 10.43 12.54 -19.25
C ASP A 233 9.61 11.52 -20.06
N ASP A 234 10.25 10.45 -20.54
CA ASP A 234 9.58 9.31 -21.18
C ASP A 234 9.10 8.30 -20.12
N VAL A 235 7.88 8.51 -19.66
CA VAL A 235 7.27 7.74 -18.57
C VAL A 235 5.88 7.27 -18.95
N PHE A 236 5.63 6.00 -18.69
CA PHE A 236 4.30 5.42 -18.72
C PHE A 236 3.90 5.02 -17.30
N ILE A 237 2.69 5.39 -16.89
CA ILE A 237 2.10 4.96 -15.63
C ILE A 237 1.04 3.92 -15.91
N TYR A 238 1.15 2.78 -15.24
CA TYR A 238 0.14 1.73 -15.24
C TYR A 238 -0.61 1.75 -13.92
N SER A 239 -1.91 2.02 -14.00
CA SER A 239 -2.80 2.10 -12.84
C SER A 239 -3.82 0.97 -12.92
N ALA A 240 -3.75 0.03 -11.99
CA ALA A 240 -4.55 -1.16 -12.02
C ALA A 240 -5.82 -0.99 -11.16
N ASP A 241 -6.98 -1.19 -11.80
CA ASP A 241 -8.32 -1.05 -11.23
C ASP A 241 -8.84 -2.41 -10.79
N CYS A 242 -8.99 -2.54 -9.47
CA CYS A 242 -9.40 -3.76 -8.81
C CYS A 242 -10.83 -4.17 -9.15
N GLN A 243 -11.73 -3.19 -9.18
CA GLN A 243 -13.17 -3.45 -9.33
C GLN A 243 -13.58 -3.44 -10.80
N GLY A 244 -12.94 -2.58 -11.59
CA GLY A 244 -13.17 -2.48 -13.03
C GLY A 244 -12.43 -3.51 -13.88
N ASN A 245 -11.55 -4.34 -13.30
CA ASN A 245 -10.72 -5.34 -14.01
C ASN A 245 -10.02 -4.71 -15.24
N THR A 246 -9.40 -3.55 -15.03
CA THR A 246 -8.87 -2.71 -16.10
C THR A 246 -7.50 -2.18 -15.69
N ILE A 247 -6.56 -2.12 -16.63
CA ILE A 247 -5.32 -1.35 -16.46
C ILE A 247 -5.48 -0.04 -17.23
N TYR A 248 -5.29 1.07 -16.54
CA TYR A 248 -5.23 2.39 -17.17
C TYR A 248 -3.78 2.71 -17.46
N VAL A 249 -3.50 3.04 -18.71
CA VAL A 249 -2.18 3.48 -19.14
C VAL A 249 -2.21 4.99 -19.28
N THR A 250 -1.27 5.68 -18.64
CA THR A 250 -1.07 7.12 -18.80
C THR A 250 0.29 7.34 -19.44
N ASP A 251 0.28 7.96 -20.62
CA ASP A 251 1.47 8.50 -21.26
C ASP A 251 1.72 9.89 -20.69
N VAL A 252 2.76 10.01 -19.87
CA VAL A 252 3.07 11.25 -19.14
C VAL A 252 3.53 12.36 -20.09
N ASN A 253 4.25 12.00 -21.15
CA ASN A 253 4.80 12.98 -22.08
C ASN A 253 3.72 13.62 -22.95
N ASN A 254 2.72 12.83 -23.34
CA ASN A 254 1.59 13.31 -24.14
C ASN A 254 0.38 13.76 -23.31
N ASP A 255 0.42 13.58 -21.98
CA ASP A 255 -0.66 13.89 -21.03
C ASP A 255 -2.01 13.25 -21.42
N VAL A 256 -1.97 11.98 -21.85
CA VAL A 256 -3.15 11.21 -22.27
C VAL A 256 -3.22 9.89 -21.54
N SER A 257 -4.45 9.40 -21.34
CA SER A 257 -4.70 8.10 -20.74
C SER A 257 -5.77 7.30 -21.48
N TRP A 258 -5.66 5.98 -21.42
CA TRP A 258 -6.64 5.06 -21.97
C TRP A 258 -6.78 3.80 -21.11
N ALA A 259 -7.93 3.14 -21.26
CA ALA A 259 -8.21 1.86 -20.61
C ALA A 259 -7.73 0.70 -21.49
N ALA A 260 -6.92 -0.19 -20.92
CA ALA A 260 -6.54 -1.47 -21.49
C ALA A 260 -7.25 -2.59 -20.71
N LYS A 261 -7.91 -3.49 -21.44
CA LYS A 261 -8.65 -4.62 -20.88
C LYS A 261 -8.19 -5.91 -21.51
N ASP A 262 -8.03 -6.93 -20.69
CA ASP A 262 -7.76 -8.30 -21.12
C ASP A 262 -8.51 -9.29 -20.21
N LYS A 263 -8.74 -10.51 -20.70
CA LYS A 263 -9.37 -11.58 -19.92
C LYS A 263 -8.53 -11.99 -18.71
N THR A 264 -7.21 -11.82 -18.77
CA THR A 264 -6.31 -12.14 -17.64
C THR A 264 -6.51 -11.20 -16.45
N MET A 265 -7.20 -10.07 -16.61
CA MET A 265 -7.43 -9.10 -15.54
C MET A 265 -8.64 -9.47 -14.65
N TYR A 266 -9.41 -10.50 -15.02
CA TYR A 266 -10.54 -10.96 -14.23
C TYR A 266 -10.08 -11.90 -13.11
N PRO A 267 -10.68 -11.83 -11.91
CA PRO A 267 -10.38 -12.76 -10.84
C PRO A 267 -10.74 -14.19 -11.24
N TRP A 268 -9.91 -15.16 -10.84
CA TRP A 268 -10.21 -16.57 -11.03
C TRP A 268 -11.14 -17.06 -9.90
N PRO A 269 -12.42 -17.40 -10.18
CA PRO A 269 -13.41 -17.62 -9.12
C PRO A 269 -13.05 -18.69 -8.07
N PRO A 270 -12.40 -19.82 -8.43
CA PRO A 270 -11.93 -20.81 -7.47
C PRO A 270 -10.96 -20.29 -6.39
N TYR A 271 -10.24 -19.21 -6.66
CA TYR A 271 -9.32 -18.58 -5.70
C TYR A 271 -9.89 -17.26 -5.15
N GLY A 272 -11.22 -17.15 -5.09
CA GLY A 272 -11.90 -15.98 -4.55
C GLY A 272 -11.94 -15.91 -3.01
N THR A 273 -11.50 -16.96 -2.31
CA THR A 273 -11.52 -17.04 -0.84
C THR A 273 -10.15 -17.46 -0.32
N TYR A 274 -9.67 -16.77 0.70
CA TYR A 274 -8.39 -17.06 1.36
C TYR A 274 -8.61 -17.24 2.85
N ASN A 275 -7.84 -18.13 3.48
CA ASN A 275 -7.86 -18.30 4.92
C ASN A 275 -6.60 -17.68 5.54
N ILE A 276 -6.79 -16.71 6.43
CA ILE A 276 -5.72 -16.08 7.19
C ILE A 276 -5.96 -16.37 8.67
N LEU A 277 -5.08 -17.18 9.27
CA LEU A 277 -5.15 -17.54 10.70
C LEU A 277 -6.51 -18.12 11.14
N GLY A 278 -7.16 -18.91 10.28
CA GLY A 278 -8.46 -19.51 10.53
C GLY A 278 -9.66 -18.63 10.17
N GLN A 279 -9.44 -17.40 9.70
CA GLN A 279 -10.49 -16.49 9.23
C GLN A 279 -10.56 -16.50 7.71
N ASN A 280 -11.76 -16.70 7.16
CA ASN A 280 -11.99 -16.70 5.72
C ASN A 280 -12.25 -15.27 5.24
N GLU A 281 -11.45 -14.82 4.28
CA GLU A 281 -11.53 -13.51 3.63
C GLU A 281 -11.85 -13.67 2.14
N GLY A 282 -12.70 -12.79 1.60
CA GLY A 282 -13.06 -12.78 0.18
C GLY A 282 -12.16 -11.85 -0.65
N SER A 283 -11.83 -12.26 -1.88
CA SER A 283 -11.01 -11.52 -2.85
C SER A 283 -11.64 -10.19 -3.30
N GLY A 284 -12.93 -9.98 -3.05
CA GLY A 284 -13.64 -8.74 -3.35
C GLY A 284 -13.46 -7.63 -2.31
N SER A 285 -12.77 -7.91 -1.20
CA SER A 285 -12.43 -6.87 -0.23
C SER A 285 -11.35 -5.94 -0.83
N PRO A 286 -11.54 -4.61 -0.79
CA PRO A 286 -10.54 -3.65 -1.28
C PRO A 286 -9.16 -3.83 -0.64
N GLN A 287 -9.11 -4.38 0.58
CA GLN A 287 -7.88 -4.64 1.32
C GLN A 287 -7.02 -5.75 0.72
N PHE A 288 -7.61 -6.66 -0.07
CA PHE A 288 -6.94 -7.88 -0.55
C PHE A 288 -6.81 -7.93 -2.06
N CYS A 289 -6.89 -6.78 -2.72
CA CYS A 289 -6.77 -6.74 -4.17
C CYS A 289 -5.33 -6.92 -4.64
N ASN A 290 -4.99 -8.15 -4.97
CA ASN A 290 -3.77 -8.49 -5.69
C ASN A 290 -4.14 -8.67 -7.15
N ILE A 291 -3.77 -7.70 -7.99
CA ILE A 291 -3.74 -7.90 -9.43
C ILE A 291 -2.43 -8.63 -9.70
N ALA A 292 -2.54 -9.90 -10.09
CA ALA A 292 -1.43 -10.79 -10.41
C ALA A 292 -0.78 -10.43 -11.75
#